data_AF-A0A7S0CVY1-F1
#
_entry.id   AF-A0A7S0CVY1-F1
#
_cell.length_a   1.000
_cell.length_b   1.000
_cell.length_c   1.000
_cell.angle_alpha   90.00
_cell.angle_beta   90.00
_cell.angle_gamma   90.00
#
_symmetry.space_group_name_H-M   'P 1'
#
loop_
_entity.id
_entity.type
_entity.pdbx_description
1 polymer ?
#
loop_
_entity_poly.entity_id
_entity_poly.type
_entity_poly.pdbx_seq_one_letter_code
_entity_poly.pdbx_strand_id
1 'polypeptide(L)'
;TPPPSSSCHFDPHLSLHAGRSVSPFASSVRSRPLLAQRYTTSFEMGPCLSTPEAPKVKKIAPKPLRYQQKRLSPEDVKGVLEGRGWDVSIVTEDKCPVPVVYVQPNGILKCVDGRGSDNKDRMAGPKMLGGVYGIANCRGIKTTQELGDICKEVWAADHVPSVHGDESGILGCGFCKLWVTDGFADAGLGIEKPKFSAEEGRDAVKGAGGVIENHYGAHAEKVVYINFVDGKTLEPNHDDQRFIVDAWAAAKFKLDVPKYLVTAAVTVEKLAKGTLKKAILVAPNPPALTPEDVAGVLKGRGWDATIVKAANSPVPLVDVQRRGILKCVD
;
A
#
# COMPACT_ATOMS: atom_id res chain seq x y z
N THR A 1 -10.71 -59.10 -27.38
CA THR A 1 -10.55 -58.85 -28.82
C THR A 1 -10.66 -57.36 -29.10
N PRO A 2 -9.54 -56.65 -29.30
CA PRO A 2 -9.51 -55.36 -30.00
C PRO A 2 -9.53 -55.63 -31.53
N PRO A 3 -9.44 -54.65 -32.46
CA PRO A 3 -8.13 -54.10 -32.86
C PRO A 3 -8.24 -52.58 -33.31
N PRO A 4 -7.41 -51.98 -34.21
CA PRO A 4 -6.59 -50.84 -33.78
C PRO A 4 -6.49 -49.66 -34.78
N SER A 5 -5.66 -48.65 -34.46
CA SER A 5 -4.80 -47.91 -35.40
C SER A 5 -4.06 -46.79 -34.65
N SER A 6 -2.88 -46.29 -35.05
CA SER A 6 -1.73 -46.91 -35.71
C SER A 6 -0.58 -45.89 -35.66
N SER A 7 0.56 -46.24 -35.06
CA SER A 7 1.75 -45.38 -35.05
C SER A 7 2.52 -45.47 -36.37
N CYS A 8 3.04 -44.35 -36.88
CA CYS A 8 4.20 -44.31 -37.77
C CYS A 8 5.01 -43.02 -37.53
N HIS A 9 6.30 -43.16 -37.19
CA HIS A 9 7.30 -42.10 -37.31
C HIS A 9 7.61 -41.82 -38.79
N PHE A 10 8.11 -40.62 -39.11
CA PHE A 10 9.36 -40.46 -39.85
C PHE A 10 9.92 -39.03 -39.70
N ASP A 11 11.23 -38.94 -39.50
CA ASP A 11 12.08 -37.75 -39.34
C ASP A 11 13.53 -38.23 -39.57
N PRO A 12 14.56 -37.39 -39.77
CA PRO A 12 14.73 -36.17 -40.58
C PRO A 12 15.66 -36.44 -41.80
N HIS A 13 16.07 -35.42 -42.59
CA HIS A 13 17.49 -35.21 -43.00
C HIS A 13 17.77 -34.05 -44.01
N LEU A 14 19.01 -33.49 -43.92
CA LEU A 14 19.86 -32.87 -44.99
C LEU A 14 19.35 -31.55 -45.66
N SER A 15 20.19 -30.56 -46.01
CA SER A 15 21.62 -30.30 -45.75
C SER A 15 22.07 -28.87 -46.15
N LEU A 16 23.07 -28.35 -45.42
CA LEU A 16 24.14 -27.38 -45.76
C LEU A 16 24.18 -26.66 -47.13
N HIS A 17 24.35 -25.33 -47.10
CA HIS A 17 25.55 -24.59 -47.56
C HIS A 17 25.49 -23.14 -47.03
N ALA A 18 26.47 -22.59 -46.28
CA ALA A 18 27.86 -22.24 -46.60
C ALA A 18 28.02 -20.87 -47.30
N GLY A 19 28.66 -19.91 -46.60
CA GLY A 19 28.99 -18.58 -47.12
C GLY A 19 29.82 -17.74 -46.12
N ARG A 20 31.15 -17.70 -46.32
CA ARG A 20 32.10 -16.86 -45.54
C ARG A 20 32.57 -15.65 -46.36
N SER A 21 32.71 -14.50 -45.72
CA SER A 21 33.70 -13.44 -46.01
C SER A 21 33.87 -12.64 -44.69
N VAL A 22 35.02 -12.38 -44.04
CA VAL A 22 36.38 -11.89 -44.41
C VAL A 22 36.35 -10.77 -45.46
N SER A 23 36.95 -9.59 -45.25
CA SER A 23 37.90 -9.12 -44.22
C SER A 23 37.88 -7.57 -44.11
N PRO A 24 38.66 -6.92 -43.21
CA PRO A 24 38.50 -5.50 -42.87
C PRO A 24 39.29 -4.53 -43.78
N PHE A 25 39.02 -3.23 -43.64
CA PHE A 25 39.94 -2.17 -44.03
C PHE A 25 40.18 -1.17 -42.88
N ALA A 26 41.37 -0.58 -42.84
CA ALA A 26 41.92 0.16 -41.70
C ALA A 26 42.46 1.55 -42.09
N SER A 27 42.93 2.31 -41.07
CA SER A 27 43.59 3.64 -41.17
C SER A 27 42.63 4.79 -41.53
N SER A 28 42.85 6.10 -41.27
CA SER A 28 43.92 6.90 -40.63
C SER A 28 43.32 8.29 -40.24
N VAL A 29 43.86 9.22 -39.42
CA VAL A 29 45.04 9.32 -38.51
C VAL A 29 44.87 10.56 -37.58
N ARG A 30 45.63 10.67 -36.46
CA ARG A 30 46.02 11.86 -35.60
C ARG A 30 45.12 13.13 -35.61
N SER A 31 44.83 13.76 -34.45
CA SER A 31 45.78 14.67 -33.76
C SER A 31 45.33 15.10 -32.34
N ARG A 32 46.22 15.76 -31.58
CA ARG A 32 46.14 16.03 -30.12
C ARG A 32 45.64 17.49 -29.78
N PRO A 33 45.49 17.88 -28.48
CA PRO A 33 44.49 18.88 -28.04
C PRO A 33 45.01 20.33 -27.93
N LEU A 34 44.09 21.25 -27.62
CA LEU A 34 44.38 22.62 -27.19
C LEU A 34 43.99 22.85 -25.71
N LEU A 35 44.67 23.82 -25.09
CA LEU A 35 44.69 24.10 -23.65
C LEU A 35 44.77 25.63 -23.44
N ALA A 36 44.45 26.11 -22.23
CA ALA A 36 44.44 27.52 -21.80
C ALA A 36 43.23 28.34 -22.30
N GLN A 37 42.76 29.40 -21.63
CA GLN A 37 43.46 30.30 -20.70
C GLN A 37 42.72 30.57 -19.38
N ARG A 38 43.50 30.84 -18.32
CA ARG A 38 43.06 31.57 -17.12
C ARG A 38 43.34 33.06 -17.34
N TYR A 39 42.44 33.93 -16.90
CA TYR A 39 42.76 35.34 -16.67
C TYR A 39 42.83 35.63 -15.18
N THR A 40 43.98 36.12 -14.74
CA THR A 40 44.21 36.72 -13.43
C THR A 40 44.35 38.22 -13.61
N THR A 41 43.59 39.01 -12.87
CA THR A 41 43.84 40.45 -12.68
C THR A 41 43.95 40.73 -11.20
N SER A 42 45.09 41.29 -10.80
CA SER A 42 45.41 41.70 -9.44
C SER A 42 45.13 43.18 -9.24
N PHE A 43 44.54 43.56 -8.12
CA PHE A 43 44.51 44.94 -7.63
C PHE A 43 44.70 44.98 -6.11
N GLU A 44 45.66 45.79 -5.69
CA GLU A 44 46.04 46.20 -4.33
C GLU A 44 46.34 47.71 -4.42
N MET A 45 46.16 48.59 -3.43
CA MET A 45 45.55 48.56 -2.09
C MET A 45 45.00 49.98 -1.78
N GLY A 46 44.13 50.15 -0.79
CA GLY A 46 43.70 51.47 -0.28
C GLY A 46 42.88 51.38 1.02
N PRO A 47 43.04 52.28 2.00
CA PRO A 47 42.77 51.95 3.41
C PRO A 47 41.33 52.14 3.92
N CYS A 48 41.11 51.54 5.09
CA CYS A 48 39.87 51.45 5.85
C CYS A 48 39.18 52.80 6.14
N LEU A 49 37.87 52.86 5.89
CA LEU A 49 36.94 53.71 6.62
C LEU A 49 35.87 52.82 7.27
N SER A 50 35.61 53.06 8.55
CA SER A 50 34.80 52.21 9.43
C SER A 50 33.33 52.18 9.05
N THR A 51 32.79 50.99 8.79
CA THR A 51 31.34 50.75 8.74
C THR A 51 30.77 50.48 10.14
N PRO A 52 29.53 50.91 10.43
CA PRO A 52 28.90 50.71 11.74
C PRO A 52 28.56 49.22 11.98
N GLU A 53 28.58 48.79 13.25
CA GLU A 53 28.22 47.41 13.63
C GLU A 53 26.81 47.04 13.12
N ALA A 54 26.73 45.99 12.31
CA ALA A 54 25.46 45.40 11.92
C ALA A 54 24.76 44.78 13.16
N PRO A 55 23.44 44.97 13.34
CA PRO A 55 22.73 44.43 14.49
C PRO A 55 22.83 42.90 14.52
N LYS A 56 23.21 42.35 15.67
CA LYS A 56 23.40 40.90 15.88
C LYS A 56 22.06 40.16 15.78
N VAL A 57 21.69 39.76 14.57
CA VAL A 57 20.54 38.89 14.31
C VAL A 57 20.76 37.58 15.06
N LYS A 58 19.97 37.34 16.11
CA LYS A 58 19.91 36.03 16.77
C LYS A 58 19.54 35.00 15.72
N LYS A 59 20.44 34.05 15.42
CA LYS A 59 20.13 32.87 14.62
C LYS A 59 19.12 32.00 15.38
N ILE A 60 17.84 32.31 15.21
CA ILE A 60 16.76 31.38 15.56
C ILE A 60 16.90 30.23 14.55
N ALA A 61 17.43 29.09 15.03
CA ALA A 61 17.45 27.89 14.22
C ALA A 61 16.01 27.57 13.78
N PRO A 62 15.74 27.32 12.49
CA PRO A 62 14.39 27.00 12.05
C PRO A 62 13.92 25.74 12.79
N LYS A 63 12.91 25.92 13.64
CA LYS A 63 12.23 24.82 14.33
C LYS A 63 11.75 23.88 13.23
N PRO A 64 12.10 22.58 13.24
CA PRO A 64 11.74 21.69 12.14
C PRO A 64 10.23 21.66 12.02
N LEU A 65 9.71 22.15 10.89
CA LEU A 65 8.32 21.98 10.52
C LEU A 65 8.09 20.49 10.27
N ARG A 66 7.74 19.77 11.35
CA ARG A 66 7.03 18.50 11.22
C ARG A 66 5.71 18.81 10.56
N TYR A 67 5.69 18.72 9.23
CA TYR A 67 4.46 18.60 8.47
C TYR A 67 3.84 17.26 8.90
N GLN A 68 3.05 17.29 9.96
CA GLN A 68 2.13 16.21 10.28
C GLN A 68 1.12 16.20 9.16
N GLN A 69 1.40 15.40 8.13
CA GLN A 69 0.47 15.12 7.04
C GLN A 69 -0.84 14.68 7.69
N LYS A 70 -1.88 15.51 7.58
CA LYS A 70 -3.20 15.24 8.16
C LYS A 70 -3.58 13.82 7.74
N ARG A 71 -3.72 12.89 8.69
CA ARG A 71 -4.17 11.53 8.37
C ARG A 71 -5.55 11.67 7.71
N LEU A 72 -5.66 11.12 6.51
CA LEU A 72 -6.90 11.11 5.73
C LEU A 72 -7.96 10.33 6.53
N SER A 73 -9.12 10.92 6.80
CA SER A 73 -10.15 10.25 7.59
C SER A 73 -11.02 9.32 6.72
N PRO A 74 -11.77 8.37 7.33
CA PRO A 74 -12.79 7.61 6.62
C PRO A 74 -13.80 8.51 5.89
N GLU A 75 -14.17 9.65 6.47
CA GLU A 75 -15.09 10.62 5.86
C GLU A 75 -14.47 11.32 4.64
N ASP A 76 -13.19 11.70 4.71
CA ASP A 76 -12.44 12.25 3.56
C ASP A 76 -12.44 11.23 2.39
N VAL A 77 -12.21 9.95 2.67
CA VAL A 77 -12.22 8.86 1.65
C VAL A 77 -13.62 8.56 1.14
N LYS A 78 -14.63 8.59 2.02
CA LYS A 78 -16.03 8.40 1.65
C LYS A 78 -16.48 9.40 0.59
N GLY A 79 -16.23 10.69 0.80
CA GLY A 79 -16.60 11.74 -0.17
C GLY A 79 -15.93 11.56 -1.54
N VAL A 80 -14.66 11.12 -1.56
CA VAL A 80 -13.93 10.82 -2.81
C VAL A 80 -14.56 9.63 -3.55
N LEU A 81 -14.94 8.56 -2.85
CA LEU A 81 -15.55 7.38 -3.45
C LEU A 81 -16.99 7.62 -3.92
N GLU A 82 -17.82 8.31 -3.12
CA GLU A 82 -19.17 8.71 -3.52
C GLU A 82 -19.15 9.61 -4.77
N GLY A 83 -18.17 10.52 -4.87
CA GLY A 83 -17.93 11.32 -6.08
C GLY A 83 -17.55 10.51 -7.33
N ARG A 84 -17.13 9.24 -7.16
CA ARG A 84 -16.90 8.26 -8.26
C ARG A 84 -18.10 7.35 -8.52
N GLY A 85 -19.23 7.57 -7.84
CA GLY A 85 -20.44 6.77 -7.93
C GLY A 85 -20.36 5.44 -7.18
N TRP A 86 -19.71 5.42 -6.00
CA TRP A 86 -19.70 4.27 -5.10
C TRP A 86 -20.77 4.37 -4.00
N ASP A 87 -21.34 3.23 -3.62
CA ASP A 87 -22.08 3.04 -2.36
C ASP A 87 -21.07 2.87 -1.22
N VAL A 88 -21.09 3.75 -0.21
CA VAL A 88 -20.08 3.79 0.85
C VAL A 88 -20.68 3.94 2.23
N SER A 89 -20.41 2.97 3.09
CA SER A 89 -20.70 3.04 4.53
C SER A 89 -19.42 3.10 5.36
N ILE A 90 -19.54 3.67 6.57
CA ILE A 90 -18.48 3.67 7.58
C ILE A 90 -18.97 2.84 8.76
N VAL A 91 -18.15 1.90 9.22
CA VAL A 91 -18.40 1.08 10.41
C VAL A 91 -17.22 1.17 11.36
N THR A 92 -17.47 1.07 12.67
CA THR A 92 -16.44 0.87 13.68
C THR A 92 -15.95 -0.58 13.66
N GLU A 93 -14.75 -0.84 14.17
CA GLU A 93 -14.13 -2.17 14.23
C GLU A 93 -15.08 -3.22 14.85
N ASP A 94 -15.73 -2.88 15.97
CA ASP A 94 -16.69 -3.72 16.69
C ASP A 94 -17.99 -4.03 15.92
N LYS A 95 -18.30 -3.20 14.91
CA LYS A 95 -19.49 -3.33 14.04
C LYS A 95 -19.12 -3.78 12.62
N CYS A 96 -17.86 -4.17 12.39
CA CYS A 96 -17.48 -4.74 11.12
C CYS A 96 -18.22 -6.09 10.94
N PRO A 97 -18.94 -6.30 9.81
CA PRO A 97 -19.71 -7.54 9.59
C PRO A 97 -18.83 -8.76 9.32
N VAL A 98 -17.52 -8.58 9.29
CA VAL A 98 -16.48 -9.61 9.09
C VAL A 98 -15.36 -9.39 10.11
N PRO A 99 -14.68 -10.45 10.60
CA PRO A 99 -13.67 -10.31 11.64
C PRO A 99 -12.50 -9.41 11.23
N VAL A 100 -12.20 -8.42 12.07
CA VAL A 100 -10.99 -7.60 12.01
C VAL A 100 -9.97 -8.20 12.99
N VAL A 101 -8.87 -8.74 12.47
CA VAL A 101 -7.90 -9.55 13.22
C VAL A 101 -6.55 -8.83 13.36
N TYR A 102 -5.82 -9.08 14.44
CA TYR A 102 -4.47 -8.55 14.60
C TYR A 102 -3.52 -9.12 13.54
N VAL A 103 -2.72 -8.23 12.94
CA VAL A 103 -1.68 -8.64 11.99
C VAL A 103 -0.63 -9.49 12.69
N GLN A 104 -0.28 -10.62 12.07
CA GLN A 104 0.75 -11.53 12.57
C GLN A 104 2.09 -11.25 11.88
N PRO A 105 3.23 -11.24 12.60
CA PRO A 105 4.54 -10.94 12.00
C PRO A 105 5.00 -11.93 10.91
N ASN A 106 4.51 -13.17 10.94
CA ASN A 106 4.75 -14.19 9.92
C ASN A 106 3.76 -14.14 8.75
N GLY A 107 2.74 -13.28 8.83
CA GLY A 107 1.75 -13.08 7.78
C GLY A 107 2.36 -12.38 6.56
N ILE A 108 1.95 -12.80 5.36
CA ILE A 108 2.41 -12.15 4.12
C ILE A 108 1.65 -10.85 3.85
N LEU A 109 2.38 -9.78 3.54
CA LEU A 109 1.84 -8.57 2.93
C LEU A 109 1.42 -8.92 1.50
N LYS A 110 0.16 -9.33 1.35
CA LYS A 110 -0.39 -9.94 0.13
C LYS A 110 -1.38 -9.04 -0.60
N CYS A 111 -1.97 -9.58 -1.67
CA CYS A 111 -2.93 -8.87 -2.47
C CYS A 111 -4.23 -8.53 -1.72
N VAL A 112 -4.97 -7.55 -2.25
CA VAL A 112 -6.35 -7.24 -1.90
C VAL A 112 -7.36 -8.29 -2.38
N ASP A 113 -6.92 -9.22 -3.23
CA ASP A 113 -7.69 -10.31 -3.89
C ASP A 113 -8.55 -11.10 -2.88
N GLY A 114 -9.84 -11.29 -3.20
CA GLY A 114 -10.80 -11.94 -2.33
C GLY A 114 -10.85 -13.47 -2.46
N ARG A 115 -10.14 -14.06 -3.43
CA ARG A 115 -10.15 -15.50 -3.72
C ARG A 115 -9.43 -16.32 -2.66
N GLY A 116 -9.57 -17.65 -2.80
CA GLY A 116 -8.75 -18.61 -2.06
C GLY A 116 -7.34 -18.71 -2.64
N SER A 117 -6.37 -19.15 -1.84
CA SER A 117 -4.96 -19.25 -2.22
C SER A 117 -4.25 -20.41 -1.53
N ASP A 118 -3.07 -20.78 -2.05
CA ASP A 118 -2.16 -21.75 -1.45
C ASP A 118 -1.58 -21.33 -0.08
N ASN A 119 -1.63 -20.03 0.25
CA ASN A 119 -1.31 -19.52 1.58
C ASN A 119 -2.27 -20.09 2.65
N LYS A 120 -1.73 -20.93 3.52
CA LYS A 120 -2.43 -21.53 4.68
C LYS A 120 -1.78 -21.13 6.02
N ASP A 121 -0.46 -20.96 6.03
CA ASP A 121 0.34 -20.80 7.25
C ASP A 121 0.86 -19.37 7.47
N ARG A 122 0.62 -18.45 6.52
CA ARG A 122 1.06 -17.04 6.56
C ARG A 122 -0.12 -16.08 6.38
N MET A 123 -1.23 -16.41 7.02
CA MET A 123 -2.44 -15.59 7.09
C MET A 123 -2.23 -14.34 7.97
N ALA A 124 -3.20 -13.42 7.98
CA ALA A 124 -3.17 -12.23 8.84
C ALA A 124 -1.96 -11.29 8.60
N GLY A 125 -1.42 -11.25 7.38
CA GLY A 125 -0.56 -10.15 6.94
C GLY A 125 -1.37 -9.01 6.28
N PRO A 126 -0.83 -7.79 6.13
CA PRO A 126 -1.57 -6.67 5.56
C PRO A 126 -1.96 -6.88 4.09
N LYS A 127 -3.10 -6.34 3.65
CA LYS A 127 -3.61 -6.46 2.28
C LYS A 127 -3.35 -5.18 1.48
N MET A 128 -2.53 -5.28 0.44
CA MET A 128 -2.15 -4.16 -0.44
C MET A 128 -2.26 -4.53 -1.93
N LEU A 129 -2.39 -3.54 -2.81
CA LEU A 129 -2.62 -3.76 -4.25
C LEU A 129 -1.52 -4.63 -4.88
N GLY A 130 -1.82 -5.88 -5.24
CA GLY A 130 -0.81 -6.82 -5.76
C GLY A 130 0.32 -7.15 -4.77
N GLY A 131 0.10 -7.01 -3.46
CA GLY A 131 1.15 -7.14 -2.45
C GLY A 131 2.14 -5.97 -2.51
N VAL A 132 3.44 -6.26 -2.58
CA VAL A 132 4.48 -5.21 -2.63
C VAL A 132 4.44 -4.34 -3.89
N TYR A 133 3.76 -4.79 -4.96
CA TYR A 133 3.53 -3.97 -6.15
C TYR A 133 2.76 -2.67 -5.85
N GLY A 134 1.91 -2.63 -4.83
CA GLY A 134 1.15 -1.43 -4.45
C GLY A 134 2.03 -0.32 -3.89
N ILE A 135 3.06 -0.71 -3.12
CA ILE A 135 4.11 0.20 -2.62
C ILE A 135 4.93 0.73 -3.82
N ALA A 136 5.34 -0.19 -4.70
CA ALA A 136 6.16 0.09 -5.87
C ALA A 136 5.48 1.06 -6.86
N ASN A 137 4.23 0.76 -7.22
CA ASN A 137 3.40 1.56 -8.11
C ASN A 137 3.13 2.96 -7.55
N CYS A 138 2.75 3.07 -6.27
CA CYS A 138 2.45 4.35 -5.64
C CYS A 138 3.67 5.30 -5.67
N ARG A 139 4.87 4.77 -5.37
CA ARG A 139 6.15 5.47 -5.42
C ARG A 139 6.70 5.70 -6.83
N GLY A 140 6.14 5.02 -7.84
CA GLY A 140 6.55 5.17 -9.24
C GLY A 140 7.89 4.51 -9.59
N ILE A 141 8.35 3.53 -8.80
CA ILE A 141 9.62 2.81 -9.06
C ILE A 141 9.55 2.04 -10.37
N LYS A 142 10.70 1.82 -11.02
CA LYS A 142 10.75 1.32 -12.41
C LYS A 142 11.53 0.03 -12.59
N THR A 143 12.38 -0.35 -11.65
CA THR A 143 13.34 -1.45 -11.79
C THR A 143 13.08 -2.58 -10.79
N THR A 144 13.54 -3.78 -11.16
CA THR A 144 13.54 -4.96 -10.27
C THR A 144 14.42 -4.77 -9.04
N GLN A 145 15.49 -3.96 -9.13
CA GLN A 145 16.34 -3.61 -7.99
C GLN A 145 15.56 -2.80 -6.94
N GLU A 146 14.87 -1.74 -7.35
CA GLU A 146 14.02 -0.94 -6.45
C GLU A 146 12.89 -1.79 -5.83
N LEU A 147 12.34 -2.75 -6.57
CA LEU A 147 11.33 -3.70 -6.07
C LEU A 147 11.92 -4.64 -5.01
N GLY A 148 13.15 -5.13 -5.22
CA GLY A 148 13.89 -5.91 -4.22
C GLY A 148 14.22 -5.10 -2.96
N ASP A 149 14.49 -3.80 -3.10
CA ASP A 149 14.70 -2.90 -1.96
C ASP A 149 13.40 -2.62 -1.18
N ILE A 150 12.25 -2.54 -1.85
CA ILE A 150 10.93 -2.53 -1.21
C ILE A 150 10.69 -3.82 -0.40
N CYS A 151 11.09 -4.99 -0.92
CA CYS A 151 10.97 -6.25 -0.16
C CYS A 151 11.77 -6.21 1.15
N LYS A 152 12.97 -5.61 1.14
CA LYS A 152 13.78 -5.41 2.36
C LYS A 152 13.12 -4.45 3.34
N GLU A 153 12.47 -3.39 2.85
CA GLU A 153 11.71 -2.45 3.70
C GLU A 153 10.51 -3.15 4.37
N VAL A 154 9.78 -4.00 3.63
CA VAL A 154 8.64 -4.75 4.16
C VAL A 154 9.09 -5.73 5.25
N TRP A 155 10.22 -6.43 5.04
CA TRP A 155 10.87 -7.24 6.09
C TRP A 155 11.26 -6.41 7.31
N ALA A 156 11.90 -5.25 7.11
CA ALA A 156 12.28 -4.33 8.19
C ALA A 156 11.08 -3.66 8.90
N ALA A 157 9.86 -3.90 8.41
CA ALA A 157 8.61 -3.43 8.97
C ALA A 157 7.79 -4.58 9.64
N ASP A 158 8.43 -5.71 9.93
CA ASP A 158 7.86 -6.91 10.57
C ASP A 158 6.73 -7.57 9.75
N HIS A 159 6.88 -7.60 8.43
CA HIS A 159 5.96 -8.27 7.50
C HIS A 159 6.73 -9.10 6.46
N VAL A 160 6.16 -10.21 6.02
CA VAL A 160 6.76 -11.00 4.93
C VAL A 160 6.30 -10.41 3.57
N PRO A 161 7.19 -9.93 2.69
CA PRO A 161 6.78 -9.42 1.38
C PRO A 161 6.25 -10.54 0.48
N SER A 162 5.16 -10.28 -0.25
CA SER A 162 4.73 -11.16 -1.34
C SER A 162 4.23 -10.43 -2.59
N VAL A 163 4.18 -11.19 -3.68
CA VAL A 163 3.32 -10.96 -4.84
C VAL A 163 2.58 -12.27 -5.14
N HIS A 164 1.64 -12.27 -6.07
CA HIS A 164 0.89 -13.48 -6.41
C HIS A 164 0.66 -13.66 -7.90
N GLY A 165 0.33 -14.90 -8.28
CA GLY A 165 -0.36 -15.24 -9.52
C GLY A 165 -1.67 -15.98 -9.25
N ASP A 166 -2.12 -16.72 -10.26
CA ASP A 166 -3.08 -17.82 -10.13
C ASP A 166 -2.71 -18.97 -11.09
N GLU A 167 -3.64 -19.89 -11.34
CA GLU A 167 -3.53 -21.01 -12.28
C GLU A 167 -3.08 -20.59 -13.70
N SER A 168 -3.30 -19.33 -14.10
CA SER A 168 -2.85 -18.75 -15.38
C SER A 168 -1.44 -18.13 -15.32
N GLY A 169 -0.74 -18.26 -14.20
CA GLY A 169 0.58 -17.68 -13.95
C GLY A 169 0.53 -16.30 -13.29
N ILE A 170 1.64 -15.56 -13.35
CA ILE A 170 1.84 -14.32 -12.57
C ILE A 170 0.88 -13.19 -12.97
N LEU A 171 0.41 -13.16 -14.22
CA LEU A 171 -0.61 -12.22 -14.69
C LEU A 171 -2.03 -12.52 -14.15
N GLY A 172 -2.19 -13.57 -13.35
CA GLY A 172 -3.36 -13.80 -12.49
C GLY A 172 -3.54 -12.74 -11.40
N CYS A 173 -2.49 -11.98 -11.08
CA CYS A 173 -2.64 -10.74 -10.33
C CYS A 173 -3.19 -9.62 -11.21
N GLY A 174 -4.48 -9.33 -11.08
CA GLY A 174 -5.16 -8.27 -11.83
C GLY A 174 -4.49 -6.89 -11.71
N PHE A 175 -3.99 -6.54 -10.51
CA PHE A 175 -3.24 -5.29 -10.31
C PHE A 175 -1.90 -5.27 -11.05
N CYS A 176 -1.10 -6.34 -10.93
CA CYS A 176 0.16 -6.47 -11.64
C CYS A 176 -0.06 -6.36 -13.15
N LYS A 177 -1.06 -7.10 -13.67
CA LYS A 177 -1.46 -7.06 -15.09
C LYS A 177 -1.78 -5.64 -15.53
N LEU A 178 -2.68 -4.94 -14.83
CA LEU A 178 -3.00 -3.53 -15.14
C LEU A 178 -1.76 -2.63 -15.13
N TRP A 179 -0.82 -2.82 -14.19
CA TRP A 179 0.36 -1.97 -14.12
C TRP A 179 1.38 -2.25 -15.24
N VAL A 180 1.69 -3.52 -15.53
CA VAL A 180 2.70 -3.88 -16.56
C VAL A 180 2.16 -3.67 -17.99
N THR A 181 0.85 -3.75 -18.21
CA THR A 181 0.22 -3.50 -19.53
C THR A 181 -0.28 -2.07 -19.69
N ASP A 182 0.21 -1.10 -18.90
CA ASP A 182 -0.13 0.33 -19.00
C ASP A 182 -1.62 0.69 -18.78
N GLY A 183 -2.38 -0.21 -18.15
CA GLY A 183 -3.83 -0.11 -17.92
C GLY A 183 -4.26 1.00 -16.95
N PHE A 184 -3.33 1.81 -16.43
CA PHE A 184 -3.59 3.01 -15.62
C PHE A 184 -3.29 4.33 -16.35
N ALA A 185 -2.83 4.32 -17.60
CA ALA A 185 -2.44 5.53 -18.34
C ALA A 185 -3.60 6.54 -18.51
N ASP A 186 -4.84 6.04 -18.60
CA ASP A 186 -6.09 6.80 -18.69
C ASP A 186 -6.62 7.29 -17.32
N ALA A 187 -6.05 6.84 -16.21
CA ALA A 187 -6.59 7.11 -14.86
C ALA A 187 -6.34 8.54 -14.35
N GLY A 188 -5.48 9.32 -15.02
CA GLY A 188 -5.10 10.67 -14.59
C GLY A 188 -4.21 10.74 -13.34
N LEU A 189 -3.67 9.61 -12.88
CA LEU A 189 -2.91 9.47 -11.62
C LEU A 189 -1.38 9.61 -11.77
N GLY A 190 -0.87 9.90 -12.98
CA GLY A 190 0.57 9.90 -13.26
C GLY A 190 1.24 8.54 -13.02
N ILE A 191 0.47 7.45 -13.16
CA ILE A 191 0.96 6.08 -13.05
C ILE A 191 1.41 5.62 -14.42
N GLU A 192 2.72 5.50 -14.60
CA GLU A 192 3.33 4.88 -15.76
C GLU A 192 3.84 3.47 -15.40
N LYS A 193 3.77 2.54 -16.37
CA LYS A 193 4.24 1.16 -16.23
C LYS A 193 5.71 1.02 -15.76
N PRO A 194 6.10 -0.12 -15.16
CA PRO A 194 7.50 -0.38 -14.83
C PRO A 194 8.32 -0.71 -16.07
N LYS A 195 9.65 -0.81 -15.92
CA LYS A 195 10.59 -1.25 -16.96
C LYS A 195 10.94 -2.74 -16.82
N PHE A 196 10.02 -3.53 -16.26
CA PHE A 196 10.16 -4.97 -16.06
C PHE A 196 8.85 -5.71 -16.37
N SER A 197 8.95 -6.98 -16.77
CA SER A 197 7.80 -7.88 -16.95
C SER A 197 7.27 -8.40 -15.61
N ALA A 198 6.08 -9.00 -15.60
CA ALA A 198 5.52 -9.58 -14.39
C ALA A 198 6.38 -10.75 -13.85
N GLU A 199 7.01 -11.51 -14.74
CA GLU A 199 7.95 -12.59 -14.42
C GLU A 199 9.25 -12.05 -13.82
N GLU A 200 9.83 -10.99 -14.39
CA GLU A 200 11.00 -10.31 -13.83
C GLU A 200 10.70 -9.72 -12.44
N GLY A 201 9.50 -9.15 -12.26
CA GLY A 201 9.02 -8.66 -10.96
C GLY A 201 8.86 -9.77 -9.93
N ARG A 202 8.24 -10.90 -10.32
CA ARG A 202 8.15 -12.13 -9.49
C ARG A 202 9.52 -12.62 -9.06
N ASP A 203 10.45 -12.73 -10.00
CA ASP A 203 11.77 -13.30 -9.72
C ASP A 203 12.64 -12.35 -8.88
N ALA A 204 12.46 -11.03 -9.01
CA ALA A 204 13.05 -10.05 -8.11
C ALA A 204 12.51 -10.18 -6.66
N VAL A 205 11.19 -10.32 -6.49
CA VAL A 205 10.57 -10.51 -5.16
C VAL A 205 11.05 -11.82 -4.54
N LYS A 206 11.06 -12.92 -5.30
CA LYS A 206 11.59 -14.21 -4.85
C LYS A 206 13.07 -14.16 -4.50
N GLY A 207 13.88 -13.47 -5.33
CA GLY A 207 15.31 -13.26 -5.11
C GLY A 207 15.61 -12.40 -3.87
N ALA A 208 14.70 -11.50 -3.49
CA ALA A 208 14.75 -10.73 -2.25
C ALA A 208 14.18 -11.48 -1.02
N GLY A 209 13.91 -12.79 -1.14
CA GLY A 209 13.38 -13.63 -0.06
C GLY A 209 11.88 -13.47 0.20
N GLY A 210 11.13 -12.85 -0.73
CA GLY A 210 9.68 -12.75 -0.69
C GLY A 210 8.95 -14.03 -1.12
N VAL A 211 7.68 -14.11 -0.76
CA VAL A 211 6.77 -15.23 -1.09
C VAL A 211 6.08 -14.97 -2.42
N ILE A 212 5.91 -16.02 -3.24
CA ILE A 212 5.04 -16.00 -4.40
C ILE A 212 3.80 -16.84 -4.03
N GLU A 213 2.68 -16.17 -3.84
CA GLU A 213 1.38 -16.80 -3.54
C GLU A 213 0.66 -17.17 -4.83
N ASN A 214 -0.18 -18.20 -4.79
CA ASN A 214 -0.99 -18.62 -5.94
C ASN A 214 -2.46 -18.72 -5.54
N HIS A 215 -3.31 -17.93 -6.19
CA HIS A 215 -4.76 -17.98 -5.99
C HIS A 215 -5.41 -19.04 -6.89
N TYR A 216 -6.59 -19.50 -6.50
CA TYR A 216 -7.38 -20.48 -7.26
C TYR A 216 -8.85 -20.05 -7.36
N GLY A 217 -9.52 -20.54 -8.41
CA GLY A 217 -10.90 -20.19 -8.71
C GLY A 217 -11.11 -18.77 -9.25
N ALA A 218 -12.38 -18.40 -9.40
CA ALA A 218 -12.81 -17.15 -10.02
C ALA A 218 -13.06 -16.02 -9.00
N HIS A 219 -12.90 -14.78 -9.47
CA HIS A 219 -13.30 -13.57 -8.74
C HIS A 219 -14.83 -13.50 -8.59
N ALA A 220 -15.28 -13.22 -7.37
CA ALA A 220 -16.68 -13.09 -6.99
C ALA A 220 -16.88 -12.03 -5.88
N GLU A 221 -15.98 -11.06 -5.78
CA GLU A 221 -15.98 -10.04 -4.73
C GLU A 221 -17.27 -9.20 -4.73
N LYS A 222 -17.92 -9.09 -3.58
CA LYS A 222 -19.22 -8.41 -3.42
C LYS A 222 -19.12 -7.00 -2.86
N VAL A 223 -17.95 -6.66 -2.29
CA VAL A 223 -17.69 -5.42 -1.54
C VAL A 223 -16.17 -5.21 -1.38
N VAL A 224 -15.76 -3.95 -1.20
CA VAL A 224 -14.40 -3.56 -0.83
C VAL A 224 -14.37 -3.11 0.63
N TYR A 225 -13.58 -3.76 1.49
CA TYR A 225 -13.28 -3.23 2.82
C TYR A 225 -12.04 -2.34 2.74
N ILE A 226 -12.14 -1.11 3.23
CA ILE A 226 -10.99 -0.20 3.35
C ILE A 226 -10.75 0.02 4.84
N ASN A 227 -9.67 -0.57 5.36
CA ASN A 227 -9.40 -0.65 6.78
C ASN A 227 -8.43 0.44 7.25
N PHE A 228 -8.86 1.22 8.24
CA PHE A 228 -8.08 2.29 8.90
C PHE A 228 -7.58 1.88 10.29
N VAL A 229 -7.81 0.64 10.72
CA VAL A 229 -7.42 0.15 12.05
C VAL A 229 -5.95 -0.30 12.04
N ASP A 230 -5.06 0.61 12.44
CA ASP A 230 -3.61 0.38 12.55
C ASP A 230 -3.29 -0.98 13.21
N GLY A 231 -2.49 -1.82 12.53
CA GLY A 231 -2.04 -3.12 13.06
C GLY A 231 -3.06 -4.25 13.01
N LYS A 232 -4.22 -4.04 12.38
CA LYS A 232 -5.21 -5.10 12.11
C LYS A 232 -5.47 -5.25 10.61
N THR A 233 -6.07 -6.37 10.22
CA THR A 233 -6.43 -6.69 8.83
C THR A 233 -7.73 -7.49 8.81
N LEU A 234 -8.23 -7.78 7.62
CA LEU A 234 -9.31 -8.76 7.39
C LEU A 234 -8.76 -9.90 6.53
N GLU A 235 -9.40 -11.06 6.57
CA GLU A 235 -9.01 -12.22 5.76
C GLU A 235 -9.97 -12.48 4.58
N PRO A 236 -9.45 -13.02 3.45
CA PRO A 236 -10.27 -13.45 2.32
C PRO A 236 -11.17 -14.62 2.74
N ASN A 237 -12.25 -14.82 2.00
CA ASN A 237 -13.12 -15.99 2.13
C ASN A 237 -13.54 -16.40 0.73
N HIS A 238 -13.15 -17.60 0.31
CA HIS A 238 -13.38 -18.11 -1.03
C HIS A 238 -14.87 -18.15 -1.44
N ASP A 239 -15.76 -18.45 -0.47
CA ASP A 239 -17.20 -18.62 -0.69
C ASP A 239 -17.98 -17.30 -0.51
N ASP A 240 -17.38 -16.31 0.16
CA ASP A 240 -17.92 -14.97 0.37
C ASP A 240 -16.87 -13.89 0.12
N GLN A 241 -16.46 -13.77 -1.15
CA GLN A 241 -15.32 -12.95 -1.52
C GLN A 241 -15.56 -11.45 -1.32
N ARG A 242 -14.48 -10.75 -0.99
CA ARG A 242 -14.43 -9.32 -0.72
C ARG A 242 -13.02 -8.82 -1.03
N PHE A 243 -12.88 -7.63 -1.62
CA PHE A 243 -11.58 -6.99 -1.70
C PHE A 243 -11.23 -6.37 -0.34
N ILE A 244 -9.97 -6.39 0.05
CA ILE A 244 -9.52 -5.90 1.36
C ILE A 244 -8.33 -4.97 1.15
N VAL A 245 -8.44 -3.71 1.59
CA VAL A 245 -7.42 -2.67 1.42
C VAL A 245 -7.03 -2.12 2.80
N ASP A 246 -5.84 -2.45 3.29
CA ASP A 246 -5.32 -1.88 4.54
C ASP A 246 -4.77 -0.46 4.29
N ALA A 247 -5.63 0.56 4.45
CA ALA A 247 -5.28 1.96 4.26
C ALA A 247 -4.21 2.43 5.27
N TRP A 248 -4.23 1.90 6.50
CA TRP A 248 -3.20 2.15 7.50
C TRP A 248 -1.82 1.63 7.07
N ALA A 249 -1.75 0.54 6.28
CA ALA A 249 -0.48 0.00 5.80
C ALA A 249 0.18 0.93 4.78
N ALA A 250 -0.61 1.59 3.91
CA ALA A 250 -0.10 2.64 3.03
C ALA A 250 0.54 3.81 3.83
N ALA A 251 -0.05 4.20 4.96
CA ALA A 251 0.53 5.19 5.86
C ALA A 251 1.81 4.67 6.56
N LYS A 252 1.84 3.40 6.98
CA LYS A 252 3.04 2.75 7.56
C LYS A 252 4.24 2.78 6.59
N PHE A 253 4.00 2.50 5.30
CA PHE A 253 5.01 2.58 4.24
C PHE A 253 5.19 4.00 3.64
N LYS A 254 4.70 5.05 4.33
CA LYS A 254 4.88 6.47 3.97
C LYS A 254 4.49 6.78 2.51
N LEU A 255 3.43 6.13 2.03
CA LEU A 255 2.91 6.34 0.69
C LEU A 255 2.11 7.65 0.59
N ASP A 256 1.90 8.12 -0.62
CA ASP A 256 0.82 9.06 -0.92
C ASP A 256 -0.52 8.31 -0.74
N VAL A 257 -1.07 8.37 0.47
CA VAL A 257 -2.29 7.63 0.84
C VAL A 257 -3.49 8.03 -0.02
N PRO A 258 -3.77 9.34 -0.30
CA PRO A 258 -4.77 9.73 -1.29
C PRO A 258 -4.57 9.07 -2.66
N LYS A 259 -3.36 9.16 -3.25
CA LYS A 259 -3.06 8.53 -4.55
C LYS A 259 -3.28 7.02 -4.49
N TYR A 260 -2.78 6.36 -3.45
CA TYR A 260 -2.90 4.92 -3.27
C TYR A 260 -4.36 4.45 -3.18
N LEU A 261 -5.21 5.15 -2.42
CA LEU A 261 -6.63 4.77 -2.28
C LEU A 261 -7.44 5.06 -3.55
N VAL A 262 -7.14 6.15 -4.29
CA VAL A 262 -7.76 6.36 -5.61
C VAL A 262 -7.27 5.31 -6.61
N THR A 263 -6.00 4.89 -6.54
CA THR A 263 -5.48 3.76 -7.35
C THR A 263 -6.20 2.46 -7.01
N ALA A 264 -6.53 2.21 -5.74
CA ALA A 264 -7.31 1.05 -5.32
C ALA A 264 -8.73 1.06 -5.90
N ALA A 265 -9.42 2.21 -5.83
CA ALA A 265 -10.74 2.39 -6.46
C ALA A 265 -10.69 2.14 -7.98
N VAL A 266 -9.74 2.77 -8.69
CA VAL A 266 -9.53 2.57 -10.13
C VAL A 266 -9.20 1.13 -10.48
N THR A 267 -8.45 0.42 -9.62
CA THR A 267 -8.14 -1.01 -9.81
C THR A 267 -9.41 -1.85 -9.79
N VAL A 268 -10.26 -1.68 -8.77
CA VAL A 268 -11.54 -2.41 -8.67
C VAL A 268 -12.48 -2.04 -9.82
N GLU A 269 -12.60 -0.75 -10.15
CA GLU A 269 -13.40 -0.27 -11.29
C GLU A 269 -12.98 -0.92 -12.61
N LYS A 270 -11.68 -1.06 -12.88
CA LYS A 270 -11.16 -1.68 -14.10
C LYS A 270 -11.34 -3.21 -14.10
N LEU A 271 -11.02 -3.89 -13.01
CA LEU A 271 -11.11 -5.35 -12.92
C LEU A 271 -12.57 -5.85 -12.93
N ALA A 272 -13.46 -5.17 -12.19
CA ALA A 272 -14.89 -5.46 -12.17
C ALA A 272 -15.67 -4.81 -13.34
N LYS A 273 -14.99 -4.17 -14.30
CA LYS A 273 -15.62 -3.47 -15.44
C LYS A 273 -16.72 -2.47 -15.00
N GLY A 274 -16.51 -1.83 -13.86
CA GLY A 274 -17.41 -0.85 -13.25
C GLY A 274 -18.63 -1.42 -12.51
N THR A 275 -18.82 -2.74 -12.44
CA THR A 275 -20.02 -3.34 -11.81
C THR A 275 -19.93 -3.37 -10.28
N LEU A 276 -18.72 -3.53 -9.72
CA LEU A 276 -18.49 -3.43 -8.28
C LEU A 276 -18.04 -2.02 -7.91
N LYS A 277 -18.93 -1.28 -7.25
CA LYS A 277 -18.66 0.03 -6.63
C LYS A 277 -19.30 0.14 -5.25
N LYS A 278 -18.95 -0.80 -4.36
CA LYS A 278 -19.44 -0.84 -2.98
C LYS A 278 -18.27 -0.92 -2.00
N ALA A 279 -18.22 -0.01 -1.04
CA ALA A 279 -17.18 0.04 -0.03
C ALA A 279 -17.72 0.10 1.41
N ILE A 280 -17.02 -0.57 2.33
CA ILE A 280 -17.19 -0.47 3.77
C ILE A 280 -15.88 0.04 4.35
N LEU A 281 -15.89 1.26 4.87
CA LEU A 281 -14.73 1.87 5.52
C LEU A 281 -14.72 1.45 6.99
N VAL A 282 -13.69 0.71 7.41
CA VAL A 282 -13.55 0.21 8.78
C VAL A 282 -12.73 1.22 9.57
N ALA A 283 -13.40 2.01 10.39
CA ALA A 283 -12.80 2.98 11.30
C ALA A 283 -12.37 2.29 12.62
N PRO A 284 -11.33 2.79 13.30
CA PRO A 284 -11.06 2.38 14.68
C PRO A 284 -12.28 2.67 15.55
N ASN A 285 -12.50 1.83 16.58
CA ASN A 285 -13.50 2.14 17.59
C ASN A 285 -13.22 3.54 18.18
N PRO A 286 -14.25 4.38 18.41
CA PRO A 286 -14.04 5.62 19.13
C PRO A 286 -13.41 5.30 20.50
N PRO A 287 -12.52 6.17 21.03
CA PRO A 287 -12.04 6.01 22.39
C PRO A 287 -13.25 5.94 23.33
N ALA A 288 -13.15 5.10 24.36
CA ALA A 288 -14.20 5.02 25.38
C ALA A 288 -14.40 6.41 25.99
N LEU A 289 -15.67 6.82 26.14
CA LEU A 289 -16.01 8.12 26.73
C LEU A 289 -15.36 8.25 28.10
N THR A 290 -14.60 9.31 28.28
CA THR A 290 -14.03 9.67 29.57
C THR A 290 -15.11 10.28 30.47
N PRO A 291 -14.95 10.26 31.81
CA PRO A 291 -15.81 11.03 32.71
C PRO A 291 -15.90 12.52 32.33
N GLU A 292 -14.81 13.06 31.78
CA GLU A 292 -14.70 14.42 31.25
C GLU A 292 -15.61 14.65 30.02
N ASP A 293 -15.64 13.72 29.06
CA ASP A 293 -16.54 13.80 27.90
C ASP A 293 -18.00 13.80 28.33
N VAL A 294 -18.36 12.89 29.26
CA VAL A 294 -19.73 12.79 29.78
C VAL A 294 -20.12 14.05 30.55
N ALA A 295 -19.26 14.55 31.43
CA ALA A 295 -19.52 15.79 32.16
C ALA A 295 -19.62 17.01 31.23
N GLY A 296 -18.83 17.06 30.16
CA GLY A 296 -18.89 18.09 29.12
C GLY A 296 -20.23 18.08 28.37
N VAL A 297 -20.70 16.91 27.92
CA VAL A 297 -22.00 16.73 27.26
C VAL A 297 -23.16 17.14 28.17
N LEU A 298 -23.12 16.75 29.45
CA LEU A 298 -24.15 17.13 30.43
C LEU A 298 -24.18 18.65 30.67
N LYS A 299 -23.03 19.29 30.87
CA LYS A 299 -22.92 20.75 31.02
C LYS A 299 -23.39 21.51 29.78
N GLY A 300 -23.04 21.02 28.58
CA GLY A 300 -23.54 21.57 27.32
C GLY A 300 -25.07 21.51 27.17
N ARG A 301 -25.73 20.64 27.95
CA ARG A 301 -27.21 20.53 28.04
C ARG A 301 -27.80 21.25 29.26
N GLY A 302 -27.02 22.07 29.96
CA GLY A 302 -27.46 22.86 31.12
C GLY A 302 -27.54 22.07 32.44
N TRP A 303 -26.97 20.87 32.52
CA TRP A 303 -26.89 20.11 33.77
C TRP A 303 -25.69 20.57 34.60
N ASP A 304 -25.83 20.59 35.93
CA ASP A 304 -24.66 20.55 36.80
C ASP A 304 -24.10 19.11 36.83
N ALA A 305 -22.81 18.97 36.57
CA ALA A 305 -22.13 17.69 36.46
C ALA A 305 -20.71 17.78 37.04
N THR A 306 -20.44 16.99 38.08
CA THR A 306 -19.14 16.97 38.75
C THR A 306 -18.59 15.55 38.77
N ILE A 307 -17.30 15.41 38.43
CA ILE A 307 -16.60 14.14 38.44
C ILE A 307 -16.06 13.93 39.86
N VAL A 308 -16.43 12.82 40.49
CA VAL A 308 -15.96 12.42 41.82
C VAL A 308 -15.20 11.10 41.74
N LYS A 309 -14.16 10.95 42.57
CA LYS A 309 -13.50 9.66 42.80
C LYS A 309 -14.42 8.79 43.66
N ALA A 310 -14.35 7.47 43.51
CA ALA A 310 -15.17 6.51 44.26
C ALA A 310 -15.15 6.74 45.80
N ALA A 311 -13.97 7.03 46.37
CA ALA A 311 -13.79 7.34 47.79
C ALA A 311 -14.49 8.64 48.26
N ASN A 312 -14.88 9.51 47.32
CA ASN A 312 -15.54 10.78 47.57
C ASN A 312 -16.99 10.77 47.03
N SER A 313 -17.56 9.59 46.75
CA SER A 313 -18.95 9.47 46.30
C SER A 313 -19.91 9.99 47.37
N PRO A 314 -20.90 10.83 47.04
CA PRO A 314 -21.88 11.34 48.00
C PRO A 314 -22.86 10.26 48.49
N VAL A 315 -22.91 9.10 47.80
CA VAL A 315 -23.68 7.92 48.18
C VAL A 315 -22.75 6.70 48.32
N PRO A 316 -23.04 5.75 49.24
CA PRO A 316 -22.24 4.53 49.36
C PRO A 316 -22.25 3.74 48.04
N LEU A 317 -21.06 3.51 47.49
CA LEU A 317 -20.88 2.55 46.41
C LEU A 317 -20.82 1.14 47.03
N VAL A 318 -21.59 0.22 46.47
CA VAL A 318 -21.70 -1.16 46.94
C VAL A 318 -21.31 -2.13 45.84
N ASP A 319 -20.75 -3.28 46.21
CA ASP A 319 -20.46 -4.33 45.25
C ASP A 319 -21.75 -4.88 44.62
N VAL A 320 -21.76 -4.95 43.28
CA VAL A 320 -22.92 -5.45 42.53
C VAL A 320 -23.08 -6.94 42.78
N GLN A 321 -24.15 -7.33 43.47
CA GLN A 321 -24.41 -8.73 43.76
C GLN A 321 -24.85 -9.48 42.50
N ARG A 322 -24.22 -10.63 42.23
CA ARG A 322 -24.50 -11.51 41.07
C ARG A 322 -25.95 -12.01 41.00
N ARG A 323 -26.70 -11.98 42.11
CA ARG A 323 -28.13 -12.34 42.19
C ARG A 323 -29.05 -11.13 42.44
N GLY A 324 -28.52 -9.90 42.44
CA GLY A 324 -29.31 -8.69 42.50
C GLY A 324 -30.16 -8.53 41.23
N ILE A 325 -31.36 -7.96 41.38
CA ILE A 325 -32.18 -7.60 40.22
C ILE A 325 -31.57 -6.42 39.48
N LEU A 326 -31.48 -6.50 38.15
CA LEU A 326 -31.19 -5.34 37.32
C LEU A 326 -32.46 -4.47 37.30
N LYS A 327 -32.44 -3.32 37.99
CA LYS A 327 -33.59 -2.41 38.12
C LYS A 327 -33.43 -1.10 37.34
N CYS A 328 -34.51 -0.34 37.27
CA CYS A 328 -34.51 1.03 36.72
C CYS A 328 -33.72 2.00 37.63
N VAL A 329 -33.50 3.22 37.15
CA VAL A 329 -32.87 4.32 37.92
C VAL A 329 -33.78 4.93 38.99
N ASP A 330 -35.07 4.55 38.98
CA ASP A 330 -36.11 4.83 39.98
C ASP A 330 -36.00 3.84 41.15
#